data_AF-A0A838UUS5-F1
#
_entry.id   AF-A0A838UUS5-F1
#
_cell.length_a   1.000
_cell.length_b   1.000
_cell.length_c   1.000
_cell.angle_alpha   90.00
_cell.angle_beta   90.00
_cell.angle_gamma   90.00
#
_symmetry.space_group_name_H-M   'P 1'
#
loop_
_entity.id
_entity.type
_entity.pdbx_description
1 polymer ?
#
loop_
_entity_poly.entity_id
_entity_poly.type
_entity_poly.pdbx_seq_one_letter_code
_entity_poly.pdbx_strand_id
1 'polypeptide(L)'
;AEYAALTEELTAAFDRADFAETVRILDAHFAGGLYTLSQLFRDEQLKILDIIMADERENAEGLNGGIYDRSVSLLRVLASQGLGMPEVLRFAAQTALGARMRRAIEAEPPNADEVRQLLHEGELVGLPLNSADLAYRMTQRLGAIADAFHADPLNAERLTTFITATEVAEAVPGDVEQWHAQNVYYDMLQRGAQNILARAENGDEAALAWWEQFTHLGDLLGVAVAAREPAVLAEAS
;
A
#
# COMPACT_ATOMS: atom_id res chain seq x y z
N ALA A 1 9.31 1.74 -29.68
CA ALA A 1 9.30 2.85 -30.66
C ALA A 1 7.91 3.03 -31.25
N GLU A 2 7.33 1.99 -31.86
CA GLU A 2 6.00 2.03 -32.49
C GLU A 2 4.85 2.30 -31.50
N TYR A 3 4.88 1.69 -30.31
CA TYR A 3 3.88 1.96 -29.25
C TYR A 3 3.92 3.40 -28.71
N ALA A 4 5.11 3.98 -28.58
CA ALA A 4 5.26 5.35 -28.06
C ALA A 4 4.74 6.39 -29.08
N ALA A 5 5.06 6.19 -30.36
CA ALA A 5 4.55 7.04 -31.45
C ALA A 5 3.02 6.95 -31.58
N LEU A 6 2.45 5.74 -31.49
CA LEU A 6 1.00 5.55 -31.48
C LEU A 6 0.34 6.28 -30.30
N THR A 7 0.91 6.18 -29.10
CA THR A 7 0.36 6.83 -27.89
C THR A 7 0.37 8.35 -28.04
N GLU A 8 1.44 8.92 -28.61
CA GLU A 8 1.57 10.36 -28.84
C GLU A 8 0.54 10.86 -29.87
N GLU A 9 0.38 10.15 -30.99
CA GLU A 9 -0.61 10.47 -32.02
C GLU A 9 -2.06 10.38 -31.49
N LEU A 10 -2.36 9.34 -30.71
CA LEU A 10 -3.68 9.15 -30.10
C LEU A 10 -4.02 10.26 -29.10
N THR A 11 -3.06 10.58 -28.23
CA THR A 11 -3.22 11.62 -27.20
C THR A 11 -3.45 12.98 -27.86
N ALA A 12 -2.67 13.31 -28.89
CA ALA A 12 -2.81 14.57 -29.62
C ALA A 12 -4.17 14.72 -30.34
N ALA A 13 -4.74 13.63 -30.88
CA ALA A 13 -6.08 13.66 -31.47
C ALA A 13 -7.18 13.75 -30.40
N PHE A 14 -7.01 13.04 -29.29
CA PHE A 14 -7.95 13.03 -28.16
C PHE A 14 -8.01 14.39 -27.44
N ASP A 15 -6.87 15.04 -27.19
CA ASP A 15 -6.78 16.36 -26.56
C ASP A 15 -7.47 17.47 -27.38
N ARG A 16 -7.54 17.28 -28.70
CA ARG A 16 -8.29 18.17 -29.61
C ARG A 16 -9.79 17.88 -29.66
N ALA A 17 -10.26 16.90 -28.89
CA ALA A 17 -11.62 16.35 -28.94
C ALA A 17 -12.03 15.87 -30.35
N ASP A 18 -11.08 15.50 -31.20
CA ASP A 18 -11.35 14.94 -32.53
C ASP A 18 -11.47 13.41 -32.45
N PHE A 19 -12.60 12.96 -31.89
CA PHE A 19 -12.88 11.54 -31.70
C PHE A 19 -12.93 10.75 -33.02
N ALA A 20 -13.23 11.40 -34.15
CA ALA A 20 -13.23 10.76 -35.46
C ALA A 20 -11.80 10.45 -35.93
N GLU A 21 -10.86 11.36 -35.68
CA GLU A 21 -9.44 11.11 -35.90
C GLU A 21 -8.88 10.04 -34.96
N THR A 22 -9.26 10.06 -33.67
CA THR A 22 -8.86 9.01 -32.71
C THR A 22 -9.29 7.61 -33.16
N VAL A 23 -10.54 7.45 -33.63
CA VAL A 23 -11.05 6.16 -34.14
C VAL A 23 -10.30 5.71 -35.40
N ARG A 24 -9.99 6.62 -36.33
CA ARG A 24 -9.19 6.27 -37.52
C ARG A 24 -7.78 5.80 -37.19
N ILE A 25 -7.11 6.45 -36.23
CA ILE A 25 -5.76 6.05 -35.80
C ILE A 25 -5.81 4.64 -35.20
N LEU A 26 -6.82 4.37 -34.36
CA LEU A 26 -7.07 3.05 -33.79
C LEU A 26 -7.35 1.99 -34.87
N ASP A 27 -8.24 2.26 -35.83
CA ASP A 27 -8.56 1.34 -36.93
C ASP A 27 -7.36 1.07 -37.85
N ALA A 28 -6.52 2.08 -38.09
CA ALA A 28 -5.32 1.95 -38.94
C ALA A 28 -4.24 1.06 -38.30
N HIS A 29 -4.07 1.15 -36.98
CA HIS A 29 -3.09 0.33 -36.25
C HIS A 29 -3.62 -1.05 -35.85
N PHE A 30 -4.92 -1.20 -35.63
CA PHE A 30 -5.55 -2.46 -35.21
C PHE A 30 -6.54 -2.98 -36.26
N ALA A 31 -6.01 -3.34 -37.44
CA ALA A 31 -6.77 -3.85 -38.59
C ALA A 31 -7.58 -5.15 -38.35
N GLY A 32 -7.53 -5.73 -37.14
CA GLY A 32 -8.24 -6.96 -36.73
C GLY A 32 -9.56 -6.75 -35.99
N GLY A 33 -9.95 -5.50 -35.73
CA GLY A 33 -11.20 -5.15 -35.06
C GLY A 33 -10.96 -4.56 -33.67
N LEU A 34 -11.50 -3.36 -33.45
CA LEU A 34 -11.51 -2.71 -32.13
C LEU A 34 -12.54 -3.41 -31.24
N TYR A 35 -12.07 -3.98 -30.14
CA TYR A 35 -12.96 -4.52 -29.11
C TYR A 35 -13.51 -3.35 -28.28
N THR A 36 -14.83 -3.25 -28.23
CA THR A 36 -15.52 -2.38 -27.29
C THR A 36 -15.38 -2.92 -25.87
N LEU A 37 -15.48 -2.05 -24.85
CA LEU A 37 -15.47 -2.46 -23.44
C LEU A 37 -16.45 -3.62 -23.20
N SER A 38 -17.65 -3.58 -23.80
CA SER A 38 -18.68 -4.63 -23.73
C SER A 38 -18.25 -6.00 -24.26
N GLN A 39 -17.20 -6.08 -25.08
CA GLN A 39 -16.67 -7.32 -25.67
C GLN A 39 -15.49 -7.91 -24.90
N LEU A 40 -14.93 -7.17 -23.93
CA LEU A 40 -13.91 -7.69 -23.04
C LEU A 40 -14.50 -8.67 -22.02
N PHE A 41 -13.69 -9.58 -21.50
CA PHE A 41 -14.09 -10.40 -20.37
C PHE A 41 -14.40 -9.53 -19.15
N ARG A 42 -15.26 -10.03 -18.26
CA ARG A 42 -15.80 -9.24 -17.14
C ARG A 42 -14.72 -8.73 -16.19
N ASP A 43 -13.65 -9.48 -16.00
CA ASP A 43 -12.47 -9.09 -15.24
C ASP A 43 -11.71 -7.94 -15.89
N GLU A 44 -11.47 -8.00 -17.20
CA GLU A 44 -10.85 -6.90 -17.96
C GLU A 44 -11.73 -5.65 -18.01
N GLN A 45 -13.06 -5.82 -18.10
CA GLN A 45 -14.02 -4.72 -17.95
C GLN A 45 -13.90 -4.04 -16.58
N LEU A 46 -13.83 -4.82 -15.51
CA LEU A 46 -13.70 -4.30 -14.15
C LEU A 46 -12.37 -3.56 -13.97
N LYS A 47 -11.26 -4.08 -14.48
CA LYS A 47 -9.97 -3.39 -14.45
C LYS A 47 -10.01 -2.03 -15.14
N ILE A 48 -10.57 -1.97 -16.35
CA ILE A 48 -10.68 -0.70 -17.09
C ILE A 48 -11.63 0.26 -16.38
N LEU A 49 -12.75 -0.24 -15.84
CA LEU A 49 -13.69 0.58 -15.09
C LEU A 49 -13.02 1.17 -13.84
N ASP A 50 -12.22 0.41 -13.10
CA ASP A 50 -11.48 0.90 -11.93
C ASP A 50 -10.52 2.03 -12.29
N ILE A 51 -9.86 1.95 -13.45
CA ILE A 51 -8.97 3.02 -13.95
C ILE A 51 -9.77 4.28 -14.28
N ILE A 52 -10.89 4.14 -14.99
CA ILE A 52 -11.73 5.30 -15.41
C ILE A 52 -12.37 5.98 -14.19
N MET A 53 -12.82 5.19 -13.21
CA MET A 53 -13.54 5.69 -12.05
C MET A 53 -12.62 6.20 -10.93
N ALA A 54 -11.29 6.05 -11.06
CA ALA A 54 -10.34 6.41 -10.02
C ALA A 54 -10.46 7.90 -9.63
N ASP A 55 -10.47 8.80 -10.62
CA ASP A 55 -10.57 10.25 -10.41
C ASP A 55 -11.90 10.65 -9.77
N GLU A 56 -13.02 10.13 -10.29
CA GLU A 56 -14.35 10.43 -9.74
C GLU A 56 -14.49 9.89 -8.31
N ARG A 57 -13.89 8.73 -8.01
CA ARG A 57 -13.85 8.19 -6.65
C ARG A 57 -13.04 9.08 -5.72
N GLU A 58 -11.87 9.54 -6.14
CA GLU A 58 -11.04 10.45 -5.34
C GLU A 58 -11.80 11.76 -5.05
N ASN A 59 -12.45 12.32 -6.06
CA ASN A 59 -13.29 13.51 -5.92
C ASN A 59 -14.44 13.28 -4.92
N ALA A 60 -15.17 12.17 -5.05
CA ALA A 60 -16.24 11.80 -4.13
C ALA A 60 -15.74 11.60 -2.69
N GLU A 61 -14.56 10.97 -2.51
CA GLU A 61 -13.91 10.82 -1.21
C GLU A 61 -13.54 12.19 -0.61
N GLY A 62 -13.04 13.12 -1.42
CA GLY A 62 -12.73 14.50 -1.02
C GLY A 62 -13.96 15.28 -0.56
N LEU A 63 -15.05 15.21 -1.32
CA LEU A 63 -16.33 15.85 -0.98
C LEU A 63 -16.90 15.31 0.34
N ASN A 64 -16.88 13.99 0.52
CA ASN A 64 -17.29 13.35 1.76
C ASN A 64 -16.37 13.69 2.94
N GLY A 65 -15.05 13.78 2.69
CA GLY A 65 -14.08 14.26 3.67
C GLY A 65 -14.43 15.65 4.19
N GLY A 66 -14.77 16.59 3.30
CA GLY A 66 -15.20 17.92 3.70
C GLY A 66 -16.50 17.94 4.52
N ILE A 67 -17.46 17.06 4.22
CA ILE A 67 -18.68 16.91 5.03
C ILE A 67 -18.34 16.36 6.41
N TYR A 68 -17.49 15.35 6.47
CA TYR A 68 -17.05 14.72 7.70
C TYR A 68 -16.31 15.71 8.61
N ASP A 69 -15.33 16.44 8.09
CA ASP A 69 -14.51 17.38 8.87
C ASP A 69 -15.35 18.50 9.51
N ARG A 70 -16.39 18.97 8.81
CA ARG A 70 -17.32 19.97 9.37
C ARG A 70 -18.25 19.41 10.43
N SER A 71 -18.51 18.10 10.40
CA SER A 71 -19.50 17.44 11.27
C SER A 71 -18.88 16.62 12.41
N VAL A 72 -17.57 16.35 12.39
CA VAL A 72 -16.91 15.43 13.33
C VAL A 72 -17.17 15.76 14.81
N SER A 73 -17.14 17.03 15.20
CA SER A 73 -17.41 17.43 16.59
C SER A 73 -18.84 17.11 17.01
N LEU A 74 -19.83 17.32 16.12
CA LEU A 74 -21.22 16.94 16.36
C LEU A 74 -21.37 15.42 16.42
N LEU A 75 -20.71 14.68 15.53
CA LEU A 75 -20.76 13.22 15.50
C LEU A 75 -20.21 12.61 16.79
N ARG A 76 -19.09 13.14 17.31
CA ARG A 76 -18.53 12.75 18.61
C ARG A 76 -19.51 13.01 19.75
N VAL A 77 -20.19 14.16 19.75
CA VAL A 77 -21.24 14.44 20.75
C VAL A 77 -22.38 13.44 20.64
N LEU A 78 -22.91 13.18 19.45
CA LEU A 78 -23.97 12.20 19.23
C LEU A 78 -23.57 10.80 19.74
N ALA A 79 -22.37 10.33 19.38
CA ALA A 79 -21.83 9.06 19.83
C ALA A 79 -21.69 9.00 21.36
N SER A 80 -21.15 10.04 22.00
CA SER A 80 -20.99 10.11 23.46
C SER A 80 -22.31 10.07 24.24
N GLN A 81 -23.40 10.52 23.63
CA GLN A 81 -24.74 10.52 24.21
C GLN A 81 -25.53 9.24 23.84
N GLY A 82 -24.94 8.30 23.10
CA GLY A 82 -25.62 7.10 22.59
C GLY A 82 -26.72 7.42 21.57
N LEU A 83 -26.67 8.60 20.95
CA LEU A 83 -27.63 9.03 19.95
C LEU A 83 -27.26 8.49 18.57
N GLY A 84 -28.26 8.10 17.80
CA GLY A 84 -28.07 7.59 16.45
C GLY A 84 -27.50 8.65 15.50
N MET A 85 -26.46 8.29 14.76
CA MET A 85 -25.91 9.11 13.68
C MET A 85 -26.85 9.09 12.46
N PRO A 86 -27.21 10.26 11.88
CA PRO A 86 -27.96 10.33 10.63
C PRO A 86 -27.24 9.59 9.48
N GLU A 87 -27.98 8.85 8.66
CA GLU A 87 -27.41 7.98 7.61
C GLU A 87 -26.52 8.73 6.63
N VAL A 88 -26.91 9.94 6.21
CA VAL A 88 -26.11 10.78 5.31
C VAL A 88 -24.75 11.15 5.90
N LEU A 89 -24.67 11.41 7.21
CA LEU A 89 -23.41 11.72 7.89
C LEU A 89 -22.59 10.47 8.15
N ARG A 90 -23.25 9.34 8.42
CA ARG A 90 -22.60 8.03 8.53
C ARG A 90 -21.89 7.66 7.23
N PHE A 91 -22.55 7.82 6.10
CA PHE A 91 -21.95 7.54 4.79
C PHE A 91 -20.73 8.43 4.52
N ALA A 92 -20.83 9.73 4.79
CA ALA A 92 -19.72 10.66 4.63
C ALA A 92 -18.53 10.30 5.53
N ALA A 93 -18.79 9.97 6.80
CA ALA A 93 -17.77 9.57 7.76
C ALA A 93 -17.09 8.25 7.38
N GLN A 94 -17.85 7.22 7.00
CA GLN A 94 -17.31 5.93 6.56
C GLN A 94 -16.42 6.08 5.32
N THR A 95 -16.90 6.85 4.34
CA THR A 95 -16.12 7.13 3.12
C THR A 95 -14.84 7.89 3.44
N ALA A 96 -14.91 8.93 4.28
CA ALA A 96 -13.75 9.74 4.63
C ALA A 96 -12.70 8.96 5.44
N LEU A 97 -13.12 8.25 6.49
CA LEU A 97 -12.22 7.47 7.35
C LEU A 97 -11.61 6.31 6.58
N GLY A 98 -12.40 5.61 5.77
CA GLY A 98 -11.89 4.52 4.91
C GLY A 98 -10.87 5.01 3.90
N ALA A 99 -11.12 6.14 3.25
CA ALA A 99 -10.19 6.75 2.30
C ALA A 99 -8.87 7.17 2.96
N ARG A 100 -8.93 7.81 4.14
CA ARG A 100 -7.74 8.19 4.92
C ARG A 100 -6.95 6.98 5.37
N MET A 101 -7.62 5.95 5.87
CA MET A 101 -6.99 4.72 6.34
C MET A 101 -6.27 4.00 5.19
N ARG A 102 -6.92 3.91 4.03
CA ARG A 102 -6.30 3.37 2.83
C ARG A 102 -5.03 4.14 2.46
N ARG A 103 -5.08 5.47 2.44
CA ARG A 103 -3.89 6.30 2.13
C ARG A 103 -2.77 6.13 3.16
N ALA A 104 -3.10 6.00 4.45
CA ALA A 104 -2.11 5.78 5.51
C ALA A 104 -1.38 4.43 5.37
N ILE A 105 -2.09 3.38 4.92
CA ILE A 105 -1.52 2.05 4.63
C ILE A 105 -0.71 2.07 3.31
N GLU A 106 -1.24 2.73 2.28
CA GLU A 106 -0.62 2.79 0.94
C GLU A 106 0.54 3.80 0.85
N ALA A 107 0.74 4.64 1.86
CA ALA A 107 1.88 5.55 1.95
C ALA A 107 3.22 4.81 1.84
N GLU A 108 4.23 5.52 1.35
CA GLU A 108 5.59 5.00 1.17
C GLU A 108 6.58 5.88 1.97
N PRO A 109 6.99 5.47 3.19
CA PRO A 109 6.57 4.27 3.91
C PRO A 109 5.17 4.39 4.56
N PRO A 110 4.53 3.28 4.97
CA PRO A 110 3.26 3.30 5.70
C PRO A 110 3.35 4.09 7.02
N ASN A 111 2.27 4.74 7.45
CA ASN A 111 2.27 5.64 8.61
C ASN A 111 1.52 5.07 9.82
N ALA A 112 2.27 4.54 10.80
CA ALA A 112 1.70 3.91 12.01
C ALA A 112 0.89 4.88 12.87
N ASP A 113 1.37 6.12 13.03
CA ASP A 113 0.72 7.11 13.87
C ASP A 113 -0.62 7.53 13.28
N GLU A 114 -0.68 7.72 11.96
CA GLU A 114 -1.92 8.04 11.26
C GLU A 114 -2.92 6.88 11.29
N VAL A 115 -2.46 5.63 11.12
CA VAL A 115 -3.30 4.44 11.30
C VAL A 115 -3.91 4.40 12.70
N ARG A 116 -3.09 4.54 13.76
CA ARG A 116 -3.57 4.56 15.15
C ARG A 116 -4.55 5.69 15.42
N GLN A 117 -4.27 6.88 14.90
CA GLN A 117 -5.15 8.04 15.05
C GLN A 117 -6.51 7.79 14.38
N LEU A 118 -6.55 7.24 13.18
CA LEU A 118 -7.77 6.97 12.43
C LEU A 118 -8.63 5.86 13.07
N LEU A 119 -7.98 4.82 13.63
CA LEU A 119 -8.66 3.79 14.40
C LEU A 119 -9.36 4.40 15.62
N HIS A 120 -8.62 5.19 16.39
CA HIS A 120 -9.18 5.88 17.55
C HIS A 120 -10.30 6.86 17.17
N GLU A 121 -10.14 7.57 16.07
CA GLU A 121 -11.16 8.49 15.58
C GLU A 121 -12.46 7.76 15.20
N GLY A 122 -12.36 6.61 14.51
CA GLY A 122 -13.49 5.76 14.18
C GLY A 122 -14.26 5.28 15.41
N GLU A 123 -13.55 4.90 16.47
CA GLU A 123 -14.16 4.55 17.76
C GLU A 123 -14.91 5.73 18.38
N LEU A 124 -14.29 6.92 18.42
CA LEU A 124 -14.89 8.12 19.02
C LEU A 124 -16.19 8.57 18.35
N VAL A 125 -16.35 8.33 17.05
CA VAL A 125 -17.59 8.66 16.31
C VAL A 125 -18.57 7.49 16.23
N GLY A 126 -18.27 6.35 16.83
CA GLY A 126 -19.12 5.16 16.82
C GLY A 126 -19.18 4.45 15.46
N LEU A 127 -18.09 4.55 14.67
CA LEU A 127 -17.92 3.90 13.37
C LEU A 127 -16.58 3.14 13.35
N PRO A 128 -16.50 1.98 14.03
CA PRO A 128 -15.29 1.17 13.98
C PRO A 128 -15.00 0.76 12.53
N LEU A 129 -13.73 0.87 12.14
CA LEU A 129 -13.28 0.45 10.82
C LEU A 129 -13.33 -1.09 10.71
N ASN A 130 -13.54 -1.59 9.48
CA ASN A 130 -13.63 -3.02 9.23
C ASN A 130 -12.24 -3.67 9.34
N SER A 131 -11.95 -4.30 10.47
CA SER A 131 -10.67 -4.95 10.75
C SER A 131 -10.27 -5.97 9.68
N ALA A 132 -11.20 -6.75 9.14
CA ALA A 132 -10.90 -7.73 8.11
C ALA A 132 -10.43 -7.08 6.78
N ASP A 133 -11.06 -5.98 6.37
CA ASP A 133 -10.63 -5.22 5.19
C ASP A 133 -9.27 -4.56 5.41
N LEU A 134 -9.05 -3.99 6.62
CA LEU A 134 -7.76 -3.38 6.96
C LEU A 134 -6.63 -4.41 7.00
N ALA A 135 -6.86 -5.55 7.64
CA ALA A 135 -5.88 -6.63 7.73
C ALA A 135 -5.51 -7.15 6.34
N TYR A 136 -6.52 -7.37 5.48
CA TYR A 136 -6.29 -7.80 4.09
C TYR A 136 -5.45 -6.78 3.30
N ARG A 137 -5.78 -5.48 3.38
CA ARG A 137 -5.00 -4.41 2.71
C ARG A 137 -3.57 -4.37 3.20
N MET A 138 -3.38 -4.50 4.51
CA MET A 138 -2.06 -4.49 5.11
C MET A 138 -1.23 -5.71 4.70
N THR A 139 -1.83 -6.91 4.63
CA THR A 139 -1.17 -8.11 4.09
C THR A 139 -0.68 -7.89 2.65
N GLN A 140 -1.52 -7.34 1.77
CA GLN A 140 -1.13 -7.07 0.38
C GLN A 140 0.01 -6.06 0.31
N ARG A 141 -0.07 -4.99 1.11
CA ARG A 141 0.96 -3.95 1.17
C ARG A 141 2.29 -4.47 1.68
N LEU A 142 2.27 -5.22 2.79
CA LEU A 142 3.45 -5.83 3.39
C LEU A 142 4.12 -6.80 2.41
N GLY A 143 3.32 -7.61 1.70
CA GLY A 143 3.84 -8.52 0.68
C GLY A 143 4.53 -7.80 -0.48
N ALA A 144 3.91 -6.73 -1.01
CA ALA A 144 4.52 -5.93 -2.07
C ALA A 144 5.83 -5.25 -1.63
N ILE A 145 5.90 -4.76 -0.39
CA ILE A 145 7.11 -4.18 0.18
C ILE A 145 8.21 -5.24 0.34
N ALA A 146 7.85 -6.44 0.81
CA ALA A 146 8.77 -7.56 0.90
C ALA A 146 9.36 -7.94 -0.48
N ASP A 147 8.51 -8.06 -1.51
CA ASP A 147 8.97 -8.34 -2.88
C ASP A 147 9.89 -7.23 -3.42
N ALA A 148 9.57 -5.97 -3.12
CA ALA A 148 10.37 -4.84 -3.54
C ALA A 148 11.75 -4.84 -2.85
N PHE A 149 11.83 -5.20 -1.56
CA PHE A 149 13.09 -5.43 -0.85
C PHE A 149 13.87 -6.61 -1.42
N HIS A 150 13.22 -7.73 -1.73
CA HIS A 150 13.86 -8.91 -2.33
C HIS A 150 14.52 -8.60 -3.68
N ALA A 151 13.91 -7.73 -4.48
CA ALA A 151 14.44 -7.31 -5.77
C ALA A 151 15.73 -6.47 -5.67
N ASP A 152 15.91 -5.72 -4.58
CA ASP A 152 17.09 -4.88 -4.34
C ASP A 152 17.47 -4.85 -2.84
N PRO A 153 18.06 -5.94 -2.32
CA PRO A 153 18.23 -6.10 -0.86
C PRO A 153 19.33 -5.23 -0.25
N LEU A 154 20.22 -4.69 -1.08
CA LEU A 154 21.29 -3.78 -0.64
C LEU A 154 20.80 -2.36 -0.41
N ASN A 155 19.54 -2.08 -0.78
CA ASN A 155 18.93 -0.78 -0.59
C ASN A 155 18.41 -0.64 0.85
N ALA A 156 19.11 0.17 1.65
CA ALA A 156 18.78 0.42 3.05
C ALA A 156 17.41 1.11 3.23
N GLU A 157 16.96 1.92 2.27
CA GLU A 157 15.63 2.53 2.33
C GLU A 157 14.54 1.46 2.23
N ARG A 158 14.70 0.45 1.36
CA ARG A 158 13.75 -0.66 1.24
C ARG A 158 13.68 -1.50 2.51
N LEU A 159 14.81 -1.75 3.16
CA LEU A 159 14.85 -2.42 4.47
C LEU A 159 14.12 -1.60 5.53
N THR A 160 14.36 -0.28 5.57
CA THR A 160 13.69 0.64 6.50
C THR A 160 12.18 0.70 6.27
N THR A 161 11.74 0.78 5.01
CA THR A 161 10.32 0.67 4.65
C THR A 161 9.74 -0.66 5.12
N PHE A 162 10.46 -1.77 4.94
CA PHE A 162 9.95 -3.10 5.32
C PHE A 162 9.80 -3.24 6.85
N ILE A 163 10.76 -2.73 7.61
CA ILE A 163 10.64 -2.62 9.08
C ILE A 163 9.41 -1.79 9.45
N THR A 164 9.29 -0.58 8.89
CA THR A 164 8.18 0.34 9.19
C THR A 164 6.83 -0.30 8.85
N ALA A 165 6.73 -0.99 7.71
CA ALA A 165 5.51 -1.70 7.33
C ALA A 165 5.18 -2.86 8.29
N THR A 166 6.19 -3.56 8.79
CA THR A 166 5.99 -4.65 9.75
C THR A 166 5.49 -4.10 11.09
N GLU A 167 6.02 -2.97 11.56
CA GLU A 167 5.52 -2.27 12.77
C GLU A 167 4.07 -1.77 12.58
N VAL A 168 3.75 -1.24 11.40
CA VAL A 168 2.37 -0.80 11.07
C VAL A 168 1.41 -1.99 11.07
N ALA A 169 1.85 -3.16 10.60
CA ALA A 169 1.03 -4.37 10.61
C ALA A 169 0.57 -4.75 12.03
N GLU A 170 1.37 -4.49 13.06
CA GLU A 170 0.99 -4.72 14.46
C GLU A 170 -0.06 -3.72 14.97
N ALA A 171 -0.10 -2.50 14.40
CA ALA A 171 -1.07 -1.47 14.78
C ALA A 171 -2.45 -1.67 14.12
N VAL A 172 -2.51 -2.44 13.03
CA VAL A 172 -3.75 -2.71 12.30
C VAL A 172 -4.59 -3.75 13.04
N PRO A 173 -5.87 -3.51 13.32
CA PRO A 173 -6.72 -4.49 13.98
C PRO A 173 -7.03 -5.66 13.04
N GLY A 174 -7.01 -6.87 13.60
CA GLY A 174 -7.28 -8.11 12.86
C GLY A 174 -6.02 -8.93 12.63
N ASP A 175 -6.17 -10.03 11.90
CA ASP A 175 -5.08 -10.96 11.62
C ASP A 175 -4.39 -10.55 10.32
N VAL A 176 -3.38 -9.68 10.41
CA VAL A 176 -2.50 -9.39 9.27
C VAL A 176 -1.65 -10.63 9.01
N GLU A 177 -1.93 -11.29 7.88
CA GLU A 177 -1.17 -12.43 7.38
C GLU A 177 0.24 -11.96 6.96
N GLN A 178 1.30 -12.59 7.49
CA GLN A 178 2.70 -12.20 7.28
C GLN A 178 3.56 -13.27 6.59
N TRP A 179 3.02 -14.43 6.26
CA TRP A 179 3.74 -15.60 5.76
C TRP A 179 4.57 -15.31 4.52
N HIS A 180 4.05 -14.50 3.58
CA HIS A 180 4.83 -14.09 2.40
C HIS A 180 6.06 -13.26 2.80
N ALA A 181 5.87 -12.27 3.67
CA ALA A 181 6.97 -11.45 4.20
C ALA A 181 8.01 -12.27 4.96
N GLN A 182 7.56 -13.22 5.79
CA GLN A 182 8.43 -14.16 6.51
C GLN A 182 9.24 -15.05 5.55
N ASN A 183 8.62 -15.54 4.47
CA ASN A 183 9.32 -16.35 3.47
C ASN A 183 10.37 -15.55 2.71
N VAL A 184 10.05 -14.32 2.31
CA VAL A 184 11.01 -13.41 1.67
C VAL A 184 12.19 -13.13 2.59
N TYR A 185 11.92 -12.82 3.85
CA TYR A 185 12.95 -12.62 4.87
C TYR A 185 13.84 -13.86 5.02
N TYR A 186 13.23 -15.04 5.16
CA TYR A 186 13.96 -16.30 5.29
C TYR A 186 14.81 -16.60 4.05
N ASP A 187 14.30 -16.37 2.85
CA ASP A 187 15.09 -16.53 1.62
C ASP A 187 16.31 -15.61 1.58
N MET A 188 16.12 -14.36 1.99
CA MET A 188 17.20 -13.38 2.12
C MET A 188 18.24 -13.80 3.14
N LEU A 189 17.82 -14.26 4.32
CA LEU A 189 18.72 -14.80 5.35
C LEU A 189 19.51 -16.01 4.85
N GLN A 190 18.92 -16.85 3.99
CA GLN A 190 19.57 -18.03 3.46
C GLN A 190 20.57 -17.73 2.35
N ARG A 191 20.21 -16.87 1.41
CA ARG A 191 20.91 -16.71 0.12
C ARG A 191 21.38 -15.30 -0.16
N GLY A 192 20.59 -14.28 0.17
CA GLY A 192 20.87 -12.90 -0.23
C GLY A 192 21.83 -12.14 0.70
N ALA A 193 21.85 -12.46 1.99
CA ALA A 193 22.59 -11.69 2.99
C ALA A 193 24.04 -12.19 3.22
N GLN A 194 24.48 -13.27 2.57
CA GLN A 194 25.80 -13.89 2.83
C GLN A 194 26.98 -12.96 2.54
N ASN A 195 26.90 -12.17 1.46
CA ASN A 195 27.95 -11.20 1.11
C ASN A 195 28.02 -10.06 2.14
N ILE A 196 26.87 -9.59 2.60
CA ILE A 196 26.78 -8.53 3.61
C ILE A 196 27.34 -9.03 4.94
N LEU A 197 27.00 -10.26 5.33
CA LEU A 197 27.55 -10.90 6.52
C LEU A 197 29.09 -10.96 6.47
N ALA A 198 29.66 -11.44 5.36
CA ALA A 198 31.10 -11.51 5.20
C ALA A 198 31.77 -10.12 5.25
N ARG A 199 31.13 -9.07 4.71
CA ARG A 199 31.62 -7.69 4.81
C ARG A 199 31.56 -7.17 6.25
N ALA A 200 30.47 -7.45 6.96
CA ALA A 200 30.30 -7.07 8.36
C ALA A 200 31.36 -7.74 9.26
N GLU A 201 31.67 -9.02 9.03
CA GLU A 201 32.76 -9.74 9.73
C GLU A 201 34.15 -9.14 9.48
N ASN A 202 34.35 -8.50 8.32
CA ASN A 202 35.58 -7.79 7.99
C ASN A 202 35.61 -6.33 8.53
N GLY A 203 34.62 -5.92 9.33
CA GLY A 203 34.56 -4.60 9.97
C GLY A 203 34.00 -3.48 9.09
N ASP A 204 33.25 -3.80 8.02
CA ASP A 204 32.54 -2.81 7.22
C ASP A 204 31.35 -2.24 8.02
N GLU A 205 31.47 -0.97 8.45
CA GLU A 205 30.45 -0.27 9.26
C GLU A 205 29.08 -0.23 8.58
N ALA A 206 29.01 -0.08 7.25
CA ALA A 206 27.74 -0.03 6.53
C ALA A 206 27.09 -1.41 6.47
N ALA A 207 27.88 -2.47 6.37
CA ALA A 207 27.39 -3.85 6.41
C ALA A 207 26.92 -4.23 7.82
N LEU A 208 27.60 -3.75 8.87
CA LEU A 208 27.18 -3.94 10.27
C LEU A 208 25.83 -3.25 10.54
N ALA A 209 25.70 -1.98 10.16
CA ALA A 209 24.45 -1.23 10.35
C ALA A 209 23.26 -1.86 9.58
N TRP A 210 23.50 -2.33 8.35
CA TRP A 210 22.49 -3.07 7.60
C TRP A 210 22.11 -4.38 8.31
N TRP A 211 23.09 -5.12 8.84
CA TRP A 211 22.84 -6.38 9.54
C TRP A 211 22.02 -6.19 10.81
N GLU A 212 22.30 -5.15 11.60
CA GLU A 212 21.50 -4.80 12.78
C GLU A 212 20.03 -4.55 12.43
N GLN A 213 19.77 -3.75 11.38
CA GLN A 213 18.41 -3.51 10.89
C GLN A 213 17.75 -4.79 10.37
N PHE A 214 18.51 -5.64 9.67
CA PHE A 214 18.00 -6.89 9.14
C PHE A 214 17.68 -7.90 10.26
N THR A 215 18.46 -7.95 11.33
CA THR A 215 18.12 -8.74 12.52
C THR A 215 16.87 -8.21 13.20
N HIS A 216 16.77 -6.89 13.37
CA HIS A 216 15.58 -6.26 13.95
C HIS A 216 14.30 -6.59 13.17
N LEU A 217 14.35 -6.56 11.83
CA LEU A 217 13.25 -7.02 10.98
C LEU A 217 12.88 -8.49 11.25
N GLY A 218 13.87 -9.36 11.45
CA GLY A 218 13.64 -10.76 11.80
C GLY A 218 12.88 -10.94 13.11
N ASP A 219 13.24 -10.15 14.13
CA ASP A 219 12.55 -10.13 15.42
C ASP A 219 11.08 -9.69 15.27
N LEU A 220 10.82 -8.63 14.52
CA LEU A 220 9.47 -8.15 14.23
C LEU A 220 8.62 -9.19 13.48
N LEU A 221 9.22 -9.94 12.56
CA LEU A 221 8.55 -11.01 11.81
C LEU A 221 8.43 -12.33 12.60
N GLY A 222 9.01 -12.40 13.81
CA GLY A 222 9.04 -13.63 14.61
C GLY A 222 9.91 -14.74 14.00
N VAL A 223 10.87 -14.39 13.14
CA VAL A 223 11.78 -15.34 12.48
C VAL A 223 13.14 -15.30 13.18
N ALA A 224 13.49 -16.37 13.90
CA ALA A 224 14.74 -16.42 14.66
C ALA A 224 15.99 -16.36 13.76
N VAL A 225 16.83 -15.33 13.99
CA VAL A 225 18.09 -15.06 13.27
C VAL A 225 19.31 -15.75 13.91
N ALA A 226 19.13 -16.26 15.13
CA ALA A 226 20.16 -16.69 16.10
C ALA A 226 21.22 -17.71 15.63
N ALA A 227 21.13 -18.23 14.41
CA ALA A 227 22.12 -19.16 13.87
C ALA A 227 23.23 -18.49 13.01
N ARG A 228 23.18 -17.17 12.77
CA ARG A 228 24.06 -16.49 11.77
C ARG A 228 24.48 -15.05 12.10
N GLU A 229 24.60 -14.66 13.36
CA GLU A 229 25.12 -13.33 13.71
C GLU A 229 26.62 -13.19 13.37
N PRO A 230 27.09 -12.03 12.84
CA PRO A 230 28.51 -11.78 12.67
C PRO A 230 29.19 -11.77 14.04
N ALA A 231 30.33 -12.46 14.14
CA ALA A 231 31.06 -12.62 15.41
C ALA A 231 31.38 -11.30 16.12
N VAL A 232 31.51 -10.21 15.37
CA VAL A 232 31.78 -8.86 15.88
C VAL A 232 30.60 -8.28 16.69
N LEU A 233 29.35 -8.66 16.37
CA LEU A 233 28.16 -8.24 17.13
C LEU A 233 27.87 -9.18 18.32
N ALA A 234 28.26 -10.45 18.21
CA ALA A 234 28.14 -11.43 19.29
C ALA A 234 29.09 -11.15 20.47
N GLU A 235 30.22 -10.47 20.25
CA GLU A 235 31.14 -10.05 21.31
C GLU A 235 30.72 -8.75 22.04
N ALA A 236 29.72 -8.03 21.51
CA ALA A 236 29.23 -6.76 22.05
C ALA A 236 27.91 -6.88 22.84
N SER A 237 27.27 -8.07 22.82
CA SER A 237 26.02 -8.39 23.53
C SER A 237 26.28 -9.18 24.83
#